data_AF-A0A7C3CYF4-F1
#
_entry.id   AF-A0A7C3CYF4-F1
#
_cell.length_a   1.000
_cell.length_b   1.000
_cell.length_c   1.000
_cell.angle_alpha   90.00
_cell.angle_beta   90.00
_cell.angle_gamma   90.00
#
_symmetry.space_group_name_H-M   'P 1'
#
loop_
_entity.id
_entity.type
_entity.pdbx_description
1 polymer ?
#
loop_
_entity_poly.entity_id
_entity_poly.type
_entity_poly.pdbx_seq_one_letter_code
_entity_poly.pdbx_strand_id
1 'polypeptide(L)'
;MEPNPPPGCLETRAAGEIHDSTEKTPNVPPRRRERREKSGEIPYFSANSAPLWCKIQVSRPFSGESYIRGDTVTHQTTPAEGRSLSLRPIGYVISGRRRGAKDDRWEEQEAEIEIDPAWAGALDGIEGFSHIWVLWWLDQAGPPTALHVHPERRRELPAVGFFATRSPQRPNPIALTAVRLLARRGNRLRVQGLDAYEGTPILDLKPYLRRGDQIPEATTAPWLEKLWQLHDKEREGGEGCRTNSNSSSATCT
;
A
#
# COMPACT_ATOMS: atom_id res chain seq x y z
N MET A 1 -31.39 -44.19 5.79
CA MET A 1 -31.36 -44.48 4.35
C MET A 1 -30.24 -43.64 3.76
N GLU A 2 -29.04 -44.20 3.74
CA GLU A 2 -27.91 -43.69 2.97
C GLU A 2 -27.75 -44.60 1.74
N PRO A 3 -27.49 -44.09 0.53
CA PRO A 3 -27.25 -44.93 -0.64
C PRO A 3 -25.79 -45.43 -0.70
N ASN A 4 -25.66 -46.72 -1.05
CA ASN A 4 -24.42 -47.48 -1.25
C ASN A 4 -23.55 -47.04 -2.46
N PRO A 5 -22.24 -47.33 -2.44
CA PRO A 5 -21.27 -47.09 -3.53
C PRO A 5 -21.28 -48.18 -4.64
N PRO A 6 -20.49 -48.06 -5.74
CA PRO A 6 -20.83 -48.52 -7.11
C PRO A 6 -20.28 -49.91 -7.50
N PRO A 7 -20.70 -50.50 -8.64
CA PRO A 7 -19.98 -51.58 -9.32
C PRO A 7 -19.52 -51.15 -10.74
N GLY A 8 -18.40 -51.59 -11.31
CA GLY A 8 -17.45 -52.62 -10.87
C GLY A 8 -16.26 -52.72 -11.83
N CYS A 9 -15.21 -53.40 -11.37
CA CYS A 9 -14.14 -53.96 -12.18
C CYS A 9 -14.45 -55.43 -12.48
N LEU A 10 -14.18 -55.89 -13.70
CA LEU A 10 -14.00 -57.30 -14.02
C LEU A 10 -12.75 -57.46 -14.90
N GLU A 11 -11.79 -58.23 -14.39
CA GLU A 11 -10.60 -58.71 -15.09
C GLU A 11 -10.96 -59.86 -16.04
N THR A 12 -10.18 -60.03 -17.12
CA THR A 12 -9.76 -61.37 -17.59
C THR A 12 -8.36 -61.30 -18.20
N ARG A 13 -7.54 -62.32 -17.90
CA ARG A 13 -6.19 -62.60 -18.44
C ARG A 13 -6.30 -63.41 -19.75
N ALA A 14 -5.34 -63.24 -20.67
CA ALA A 14 -4.32 -64.27 -21.03
C ALA A 14 -3.67 -64.08 -22.43
N ALA A 15 -2.33 -64.20 -22.44
CA ALA A 15 -1.42 -64.86 -23.39
C ALA A 15 -1.30 -64.45 -24.90
N GLY A 16 -0.03 -64.30 -25.34
CA GLY A 16 0.45 -64.92 -26.59
C GLY A 16 1.08 -64.03 -27.69
N GLU A 17 2.42 -64.04 -27.73
CA GLU A 17 3.31 -64.14 -28.92
C GLU A 17 3.40 -63.04 -30.01
N ILE A 18 4.54 -62.34 -29.96
CA ILE A 18 5.54 -61.99 -31.00
C ILE A 18 5.17 -62.20 -32.49
N HIS A 19 5.20 -61.13 -33.29
CA HIS A 19 5.91 -61.11 -34.59
C HIS A 19 6.30 -59.69 -35.05
N ASP A 20 7.50 -59.68 -35.65
CA ASP A 20 8.33 -58.62 -36.24
C ASP A 20 7.75 -58.01 -37.53
N SER A 21 7.80 -56.67 -37.65
CA SER A 21 8.13 -56.00 -38.92
C SER A 21 8.27 -54.48 -38.73
N THR A 22 9.53 -54.04 -38.72
CA THR A 22 10.08 -52.77 -39.25
C THR A 22 9.11 -51.67 -39.72
N GLU A 23 9.17 -50.50 -39.07
CA GLU A 23 9.00 -49.22 -39.77
C GLU A 23 9.94 -48.13 -39.20
N LYS A 24 10.57 -47.43 -40.13
CA LYS A 24 11.74 -46.55 -39.96
C LYS A 24 11.39 -45.25 -39.23
N THR A 25 12.16 -44.91 -38.21
CA THR A 25 12.24 -43.54 -37.68
C THR A 25 13.11 -42.67 -38.60
N PRO A 26 12.67 -41.46 -39.01
CA PRO A 26 13.52 -40.54 -39.74
C PRO A 26 14.53 -39.84 -38.82
N ASN A 27 15.76 -39.88 -39.30
CA ASN A 27 17.01 -39.34 -38.77
C ASN A 27 16.95 -37.82 -38.56
N VAL A 28 17.07 -37.34 -37.32
CA VAL A 28 17.29 -35.92 -37.01
C VAL A 28 18.78 -35.71 -36.67
N PRO A 29 19.54 -34.93 -37.46
CA PRO A 29 20.97 -34.75 -37.24
C PRO A 29 21.25 -33.83 -36.05
N PRO A 30 22.41 -33.99 -35.36
CA PRO A 30 22.76 -33.16 -34.21
C PRO A 30 23.09 -31.74 -34.69
N ARG A 31 22.42 -30.73 -34.10
CA ARG A 31 22.72 -29.33 -34.45
C ARG A 31 24.10 -28.92 -33.93
N ARG A 32 24.88 -28.45 -34.89
CA ARG A 32 26.25 -27.94 -34.83
C ARG A 32 26.37 -26.77 -33.84
N ARG A 33 27.50 -26.72 -33.12
CA ARG A 33 27.95 -25.54 -32.37
C ARG A 33 28.06 -24.34 -33.31
N GLU A 34 27.22 -23.33 -33.11
CA GLU A 34 27.39 -22.01 -33.71
C GLU A 34 28.02 -21.01 -32.74
N ARG A 35 28.78 -20.11 -33.34
CA ARG A 35 29.82 -19.28 -32.77
C ARG A 35 29.23 -17.91 -32.44
N ARG A 36 29.21 -17.59 -31.14
CA ARG A 36 29.33 -16.27 -30.50
C ARG A 36 29.12 -15.01 -31.38
N GLU A 37 28.00 -14.34 -31.19
CA GLU A 37 27.87 -12.87 -31.34
C GLU A 37 27.26 -12.28 -30.07
N LYS A 38 27.72 -11.07 -29.73
CA LYS A 38 27.82 -10.50 -28.39
C LYS A 38 26.46 -10.02 -27.84
N SER A 39 26.00 -10.60 -26.73
CA SER A 39 25.03 -9.96 -25.84
C SER A 39 25.73 -8.83 -25.08
N GLY A 40 25.23 -7.61 -25.21
CA GLY A 40 25.69 -6.44 -24.45
C GLY A 40 25.61 -6.71 -22.95
N GLU A 41 26.76 -6.65 -22.29
CA GLU A 41 26.89 -6.67 -20.84
C GLU A 41 26.20 -5.42 -20.27
N ILE A 42 25.28 -5.65 -19.33
CA ILE A 42 24.82 -4.61 -18.39
C ILE A 42 26.04 -4.29 -17.52
N PRO A 43 26.51 -3.03 -17.42
CA PRO A 43 27.73 -2.74 -16.70
C PRO A 43 27.55 -3.01 -15.20
N TYR A 44 28.19 -4.10 -14.76
CA TYR A 44 28.46 -4.40 -13.37
C TYR A 44 29.45 -3.34 -12.87
N PHE A 45 29.01 -2.48 -11.95
CA PHE A 45 29.89 -1.47 -11.35
C PHE A 45 31.08 -2.17 -10.67
N SER A 46 32.28 -1.84 -11.15
CA SER A 46 33.54 -2.44 -10.68
C SER A 46 33.79 -2.10 -9.21
N ALA A 47 34.14 -3.11 -8.44
CA ALA A 47 34.69 -3.00 -7.10
C ALA A 47 35.98 -2.15 -7.13
N ASN A 48 35.94 -0.94 -6.55
CA ASN A 48 37.04 -0.29 -5.83
C ASN A 48 36.64 1.11 -5.33
N SER A 49 35.77 1.14 -4.33
CA SER A 49 35.72 2.21 -3.32
C SER A 49 34.75 1.76 -2.23
N ALA A 50 35.27 1.35 -1.06
CA ALA A 50 34.44 0.92 0.06
C ALA A 50 33.48 2.07 0.46
N PRO A 51 32.15 1.86 0.47
CA PRO A 51 31.23 2.93 0.82
C PRO A 51 31.22 3.12 2.34
N LEU A 52 31.34 4.39 2.74
CA LEU A 52 31.22 4.94 4.09
C LEU A 52 29.82 4.72 4.69
N TRP A 53 29.45 3.48 5.00
CA TRP A 53 28.34 3.20 5.90
C TRP A 53 28.88 2.56 7.17
N CYS A 54 28.41 3.04 8.32
CA CYS A 54 28.86 2.74 9.68
C CYS A 54 30.04 3.60 10.19
N LYS A 55 29.71 4.83 10.60
CA LYS A 55 30.40 5.47 11.74
C LYS A 55 29.37 5.66 12.84
N ILE A 56 29.49 4.85 13.89
CA ILE A 56 28.68 4.92 15.11
C ILE A 56 29.37 5.88 16.08
N GLN A 57 28.68 6.93 16.51
CA GLN A 57 29.03 7.68 17.72
C GLN A 57 27.82 7.73 18.64
N VAL A 58 28.06 7.45 19.92
CA VAL A 58 27.04 7.32 20.97
C VAL A 58 27.29 8.37 22.06
N SER A 59 26.25 9.12 22.43
CA SER A 59 26.16 9.81 23.72
C SER A 59 24.68 10.08 24.09
N ARG A 60 24.44 10.15 25.42
CA ARG A 60 23.17 10.00 26.21
C ARG A 60 22.22 11.23 26.21
N PRO A 61 21.09 11.25 26.97
CA PRO A 61 19.92 10.37 26.96
C PRO A 61 18.56 11.13 26.80
N PHE A 62 17.55 10.41 26.29
CA PHE A 62 16.09 10.57 26.48
C PHE A 62 15.42 11.96 26.35
N SER A 63 14.96 12.25 25.12
CA SER A 63 13.73 13.02 24.82
C SER A 63 13.31 12.67 23.38
N GLY A 64 12.25 11.88 23.22
CA GLY A 64 11.82 11.41 21.90
C GLY A 64 11.11 12.52 21.11
N GLU A 65 11.81 13.12 20.16
CA GLU A 65 11.25 14.04 19.16
C GLU A 65 11.44 13.42 17.76
N SER A 66 10.36 13.33 16.99
CA SER A 66 10.44 13.13 15.54
C SER A 66 10.57 14.50 14.89
N TYR A 67 11.73 14.80 14.30
CA TYR A 67 11.94 16.03 13.55
C TYR A 67 12.41 15.70 12.13
N ILE A 68 11.83 16.40 11.16
CA ILE A 68 12.28 16.36 9.76
C ILE A 68 13.50 17.28 9.67
N ARG A 69 14.70 16.72 9.51
CA ARG A 69 15.92 17.50 9.26
C ARG A 69 16.32 17.34 7.80
N GLY A 70 15.98 18.32 6.96
CA GLY A 70 16.12 18.18 5.50
C GLY A 70 15.23 17.06 4.95
N ASP A 71 15.73 16.28 3.99
CA ASP A 71 14.98 15.20 3.31
C ASP A 71 15.02 13.87 4.07
N THR A 72 15.17 13.89 5.39
CA THR A 72 15.30 12.67 6.19
C THR A 72 14.34 12.69 7.37
N VAL A 73 13.49 11.68 7.42
CA VAL A 73 12.63 11.39 8.56
C VAL A 73 13.40 10.47 9.48
N THR A 74 13.80 11.00 10.64
CA THR A 74 14.47 10.21 11.67
C THR A 74 13.48 9.94 12.78
N HIS A 75 13.18 8.66 13.02
CA HIS A 75 12.39 8.25 14.17
C HIS A 75 13.27 7.46 15.13
N GLN A 76 13.50 8.00 16.33
CA GLN A 76 14.23 7.31 17.39
C GLN A 76 13.24 6.52 18.24
N THR A 77 12.95 5.28 17.85
CA THR A 77 12.33 4.28 18.73
C THR A 77 13.45 3.44 19.33
N THR A 78 13.54 3.36 20.66
CA THR A 78 14.45 2.41 21.32
C THR A 78 13.65 1.18 21.78
N PRO A 79 13.70 0.03 21.08
CA PRO A 79 13.67 -1.25 21.75
C PRO A 79 15.08 -1.58 22.26
N ALA A 80 15.17 -2.47 23.25
CA ALA A 80 16.44 -3.01 23.71
C ALA A 80 17.34 -3.41 22.51
N GLU A 81 18.57 -2.92 22.50
CA GLU A 81 19.58 -3.08 21.42
C GLU A 81 19.38 -2.25 20.12
N GLY A 82 19.55 -0.92 20.24
CA GLY A 82 20.55 -0.19 19.47
C GLY A 82 20.48 -0.13 17.92
N ARG A 83 19.42 -0.61 17.26
CA ARG A 83 19.26 -0.49 15.80
C ARG A 83 18.32 0.67 15.47
N SER A 84 18.84 1.70 14.81
CA SER A 84 18.04 2.81 14.28
C SER A 84 17.71 2.58 12.80
N LEU A 85 16.51 2.99 12.40
CA LEU A 85 16.08 3.05 11.01
C LEU A 85 15.94 4.52 10.60
N SER A 86 16.58 4.90 9.50
CA SER A 86 16.44 6.22 8.90
C SER A 86 15.72 6.07 7.57
N LEU A 87 14.64 6.83 7.38
CA LEU A 87 13.86 6.83 6.15
C LEU A 87 14.06 8.15 5.42
N ARG A 88 14.21 8.08 4.10
CA ARG A 88 14.22 9.25 3.23
C ARG A 88 12.92 9.25 2.43
N PRO A 89 12.16 10.35 2.42
CA PRO A 89 11.05 10.48 1.50
C PRO A 89 11.53 10.31 0.06
N ILE A 90 10.75 9.61 -0.75
CA ILE A 90 10.96 9.50 -2.20
C ILE A 90 10.23 10.61 -2.96
N GLY A 91 9.43 11.42 -2.26
CA GLY A 91 8.58 12.45 -2.84
C GLY A 91 7.67 13.08 -1.80
N TYR A 92 6.80 13.97 -2.26
CA TYR A 92 5.87 14.72 -1.42
C TYR A 92 4.52 14.88 -2.12
N VAL A 93 3.47 15.04 -1.32
CA VAL A 93 2.18 15.54 -1.82
C VAL A 93 2.33 17.03 -2.12
N ILE A 94 2.15 17.43 -3.37
CA ILE A 94 2.34 18.83 -3.82
C ILE A 94 1.02 19.57 -4.04
N SER A 95 -0.10 18.86 -4.09
CA SER A 95 -1.44 19.43 -4.24
C SER A 95 -2.50 18.46 -3.70
N GLY A 96 -3.62 18.99 -3.23
CA GLY A 96 -4.74 18.22 -2.71
C GLY A 96 -5.32 18.83 -1.43
N ARG A 97 -5.56 18.00 -0.42
CA ARG A 97 -6.14 18.42 0.86
C ARG A 97 -5.20 19.39 1.58
N ARG A 98 -5.71 20.58 1.90
CA ARG A 98 -4.98 21.56 2.71
C ARG A 98 -5.11 21.25 4.20
N ARG A 99 -4.08 21.61 4.96
CA ARG A 99 -4.10 21.52 6.42
C ARG A 99 -5.26 22.35 6.99
N GLY A 100 -5.97 21.77 7.95
CA GLY A 100 -7.13 22.41 8.58
C GLY A 100 -8.41 22.39 7.74
N ALA A 101 -8.41 21.74 6.57
CA ALA A 101 -9.65 21.47 5.84
C ALA A 101 -10.60 20.63 6.72
N LYS A 102 -11.83 21.12 6.89
CA LYS A 102 -12.89 20.45 7.65
C LYS A 102 -13.66 19.40 6.85
N ASP A 103 -13.33 19.26 5.57
CA ASP A 103 -13.94 18.24 4.73
C ASP A 103 -13.25 16.89 4.99
N ASP A 104 -14.05 15.93 5.44
CA ASP A 104 -13.63 14.57 5.74
C ASP A 104 -13.90 13.60 4.58
N ARG A 105 -14.41 14.09 3.43
CA ARG A 105 -14.63 13.31 2.19
C ARG A 105 -13.36 13.18 1.35
N TRP A 106 -12.25 12.80 1.98
CA TRP A 106 -10.96 12.65 1.29
C TRP A 106 -10.98 11.55 0.21
N GLU A 107 -11.87 10.57 0.34
CA GLU A 107 -12.05 9.44 -0.59
C GLU A 107 -12.33 9.88 -2.04
N GLU A 108 -13.00 11.03 -2.20
CA GLU A 108 -13.39 11.58 -3.50
C GLU A 108 -12.39 12.64 -4.01
N GLN A 109 -11.51 13.14 -3.15
CA GLN A 109 -10.60 14.25 -3.46
C GLN A 109 -9.41 13.77 -4.30
N GLU A 110 -9.04 14.59 -5.29
CA GLU A 110 -7.81 14.41 -6.05
C GLU A 110 -6.60 15.01 -5.29
N ALA A 111 -5.46 14.35 -5.41
CA ALA A 111 -4.17 14.82 -4.93
C ALA A 111 -3.09 14.61 -6.01
N GLU A 112 -2.00 15.35 -5.90
CA GLU A 112 -0.84 15.19 -6.77
C GLU A 112 0.39 14.86 -5.93
N ILE A 113 1.04 13.75 -6.26
CA ILE A 113 2.29 13.30 -5.66
C ILE A 113 3.42 13.63 -6.63
N GLU A 114 4.43 14.34 -6.17
CA GLU A 114 5.69 14.53 -6.90
C GLU A 114 6.77 13.63 -6.29
N ILE A 115 7.33 12.76 -7.12
CA ILE A 115 8.45 11.89 -6.78
C ILE A 115 9.76 12.61 -7.11
N ASP A 116 10.79 12.44 -6.29
CA ASP A 116 12.12 12.98 -6.55
C ASP A 116 12.58 12.58 -7.97
N PRO A 117 13.06 13.53 -8.79
CA PRO A 117 13.54 13.26 -10.14
C PRO A 117 14.54 12.08 -10.24
N ALA A 118 15.35 11.82 -9.20
CA ALA A 118 16.25 10.69 -9.15
C ALA A 118 15.55 9.32 -9.24
N TRP A 119 14.27 9.25 -8.86
CA TRP A 119 13.43 8.05 -8.92
C TRP A 119 12.40 8.08 -10.05
N ALA A 120 12.42 9.08 -10.93
CA ALA A 120 11.39 9.24 -11.97
C ALA A 120 11.26 8.04 -12.91
N GLY A 121 12.38 7.38 -13.25
CA GLY A 121 12.40 6.16 -14.07
C GLY A 121 11.88 4.92 -13.35
N ALA A 122 11.86 4.92 -12.01
CA ALA A 122 11.28 3.81 -11.24
C ALA A 122 9.74 3.75 -11.34
N LEU A 123 9.11 4.78 -11.90
CA LEU A 123 7.68 4.82 -12.17
C LEU A 123 7.29 4.14 -13.49
N ASP A 124 8.24 3.69 -14.30
CA ASP A 124 7.95 3.10 -15.61
C ASP A 124 7.04 1.87 -15.50
N GLY A 125 5.90 1.91 -16.20
CA GLY A 125 4.87 0.87 -16.16
C GLY A 125 3.80 1.04 -15.09
N ILE A 126 3.88 2.07 -14.23
CA ILE A 126 2.88 2.33 -13.19
C ILE A 126 1.49 2.59 -13.75
N GLU A 127 1.40 3.16 -14.96
CA GLU A 127 0.14 3.43 -15.68
C GLU A 127 -0.60 2.14 -16.09
N GLY A 128 0.08 0.98 -16.06
CA GLY A 128 -0.55 -0.32 -16.23
C GLY A 128 -1.49 -0.70 -15.07
N PHE A 129 -1.46 0.04 -13.96
CA PHE A 129 -2.28 -0.22 -12.78
C PHE A 129 -3.32 0.89 -12.57
N SER A 130 -4.55 0.49 -12.29
CA SER A 130 -5.63 1.46 -11.95
C SER A 130 -5.51 2.02 -10.53
N HIS A 131 -4.84 1.28 -9.63
CA HIS A 131 -4.69 1.63 -8.24
C HIS A 131 -3.26 1.31 -7.78
N ILE A 132 -2.79 2.10 -6.82
CA ILE A 132 -1.48 1.94 -6.19
C ILE A 132 -1.63 2.07 -4.68
N TRP A 133 -0.78 1.36 -3.94
CA TRP A 133 -0.51 1.63 -2.54
C TRP A 133 0.44 2.80 -2.42
N VAL A 134 0.08 3.73 -1.55
CA VAL A 134 0.94 4.84 -1.13
C VAL A 134 1.28 4.61 0.34
N LEU A 135 2.58 4.47 0.63
CA LEU A 135 3.09 4.53 2.00
C LEU A 135 3.58 5.94 2.25
N TRP A 136 3.07 6.57 3.28
CA TRP A 136 3.33 7.99 3.56
C TRP A 136 3.46 8.24 5.06
N TRP A 137 4.10 9.34 5.42
CA TRP A 137 4.41 9.67 6.81
C TRP A 137 3.36 10.61 7.39
N LEU A 138 2.75 10.23 8.51
CA LEU A 138 1.84 11.11 9.26
C LEU A 138 2.68 12.16 10.02
N ASP A 139 3.14 13.17 9.30
CA ASP A 139 4.07 14.19 9.76
C ASP A 139 3.52 15.11 10.85
N GLN A 140 2.21 15.02 11.14
CA GLN A 140 1.53 15.74 12.20
C GLN A 140 1.20 14.87 13.42
N ALA A 141 1.54 13.58 13.37
CA ALA A 141 1.31 12.68 14.50
C ALA A 141 2.37 12.91 15.58
N GLY A 142 1.92 13.20 16.80
CA GLY A 142 2.77 13.09 17.99
C GLY A 142 3.02 11.64 18.39
N PRO A 143 3.96 11.40 19.34
CA PRO A 143 4.20 10.07 19.87
C PRO A 143 2.93 9.48 20.51
N PRO A 144 2.79 8.14 20.54
CA PRO A 144 1.68 7.49 21.21
C PRO A 144 1.64 7.88 22.69
N THR A 145 0.48 8.37 23.13
CA THR A 145 0.25 8.81 24.51
C THR A 145 -0.32 7.71 25.41
N ALA A 146 -0.86 6.64 24.83
CA ALA A 146 -1.42 5.51 25.54
C ALA A 146 -1.33 4.20 24.73
N LEU A 147 -1.35 3.06 25.41
CA LEU A 147 -1.40 1.74 24.77
C LEU A 147 -2.82 1.38 24.28
N HIS A 148 -3.85 1.93 24.92
CA HIS A 148 -5.25 1.75 24.57
C HIS A 148 -5.87 3.10 24.19
N VAL A 149 -6.75 3.09 23.21
CA VAL A 149 -7.47 4.27 22.72
C VAL A 149 -8.94 3.93 22.52
N HIS A 150 -9.80 4.93 22.71
CA HIS A 150 -11.14 4.89 22.14
C HIS A 150 -11.03 5.27 20.65
N PRO A 151 -11.49 4.44 19.70
CA PRO A 151 -11.49 4.76 18.28
C PRO A 151 -12.13 6.14 18.05
N GLU A 152 -11.43 7.02 17.34
CA GLU A 152 -11.87 8.41 17.10
C GLU A 152 -12.26 9.20 18.36
N ARG A 153 -11.74 8.80 19.53
CA ARG A 153 -12.07 9.39 20.85
C ARG A 153 -13.54 9.21 21.26
N ARG A 154 -14.29 8.30 20.61
CA ARG A 154 -15.69 7.97 20.89
C ARG A 154 -15.81 7.04 22.10
N ARG A 155 -16.30 7.55 23.22
CA ARG A 155 -16.39 6.80 24.49
C ARG A 155 -17.48 5.71 24.47
N GLU A 156 -18.43 5.82 23.56
CA GLU A 156 -19.47 4.83 23.27
C GLU A 156 -18.95 3.56 22.55
N LEU A 157 -17.68 3.58 22.14
CA LEU A 157 -16.94 2.44 21.61
C LEU A 157 -15.95 1.92 22.67
N PRO A 158 -15.65 0.61 22.69
CA PRO A 158 -14.71 0.05 23.65
C PRO A 158 -13.31 0.63 23.46
N ALA A 159 -12.58 0.77 24.57
CA ALA A 159 -11.14 1.05 24.50
C ALA A 159 -10.43 -0.20 23.96
N VAL A 160 -9.62 -0.03 22.92
CA VAL A 160 -8.87 -1.12 22.26
C VAL A 160 -7.40 -0.75 22.15
N GLY A 161 -6.51 -1.74 22.02
CA GLY A 161 -5.09 -1.47 21.81
C GLY A 161 -4.89 -0.63 20.54
N PHE A 162 -4.01 0.37 20.55
CA PHE A 162 -3.89 1.29 19.40
C PHE A 162 -3.43 0.57 18.11
N PHE A 163 -2.74 -0.56 18.21
CA PHE A 163 -2.39 -1.40 17.06
C PHE A 163 -3.59 -2.11 16.42
N ALA A 164 -4.71 -2.25 17.13
CA ALA A 164 -5.98 -2.73 16.57
C ALA A 164 -6.73 -1.63 15.79
N THR A 165 -6.17 -0.41 15.74
CA THR A 165 -6.77 0.76 15.08
C THR A 165 -5.85 1.30 14.00
N ARG A 166 -6.36 2.24 13.18
CA ARG A 166 -5.56 3.08 12.28
C ARG A 166 -5.27 4.47 12.88
N SER A 167 -5.17 4.57 14.21
CA SER A 167 -4.81 5.82 14.89
C SER A 167 -3.50 6.40 14.35
N PRO A 168 -3.38 7.73 14.14
CA PRO A 168 -2.15 8.34 13.67
C PRO A 168 -1.02 8.33 14.71
N GLN A 169 -1.35 8.34 16.00
CA GLN A 169 -0.36 8.31 17.09
C GLN A 169 0.21 6.90 17.25
N ARG A 170 1.36 6.63 16.61
CA ARG A 170 2.01 5.31 16.60
C ARG A 170 3.51 5.44 16.80
N PRO A 171 4.19 4.37 17.29
CA PRO A 171 5.65 4.36 17.41
C PRO A 171 6.39 4.60 16.10
N ASN A 172 5.81 4.26 14.96
CA ASN A 172 6.28 4.66 13.64
C ASN A 172 5.04 5.14 12.87
N PRO A 173 4.84 6.45 12.70
CA PRO A 173 3.62 7.02 12.13
C PRO A 173 3.57 6.87 10.60
N ILE A 174 3.62 5.61 10.13
CA ILE A 174 3.50 5.21 8.73
C ILE A 174 2.02 4.93 8.44
N ALA A 175 1.49 5.63 7.45
CA ALA A 175 0.18 5.40 6.89
C ALA A 175 0.27 4.63 5.57
N LEU A 176 -0.84 3.99 5.22
CA LEU A 176 -1.00 3.17 4.03
C LEU A 176 -2.39 3.44 3.45
N THR A 177 -2.42 3.84 2.19
CA THR A 177 -3.67 4.18 1.50
C THR A 177 -3.64 3.60 0.09
N ALA A 178 -4.69 2.86 -0.28
CA ALA A 178 -4.90 2.45 -1.66
C ALA A 178 -5.60 3.61 -2.38
N VAL A 179 -4.95 4.14 -3.40
CA VAL A 179 -5.46 5.28 -4.17
C VAL A 179 -5.71 4.88 -5.61
N ARG A 180 -6.67 5.52 -6.25
CA ARG A 180 -6.86 5.40 -7.70
C ARG A 180 -5.80 6.23 -8.41
N LEU A 181 -5.08 5.62 -9.35
CA LEU A 181 -4.17 6.35 -10.24
C LEU A 181 -4.97 6.96 -11.39
N LEU A 182 -4.98 8.28 -11.50
CA LEU A 182 -5.71 9.01 -12.52
C LEU A 182 -4.84 9.32 -13.74
N ALA A 183 -3.59 9.74 -13.50
CA ALA A 183 -2.63 10.05 -14.55
C ALA A 183 -1.20 10.08 -14.00
N ARG A 184 -0.22 9.84 -14.88
CA ARG A 184 1.20 10.16 -14.66
C ARG A 184 1.65 11.25 -15.64
N ARG A 185 2.48 12.18 -15.17
CA ARG A 185 3.18 13.19 -15.98
C ARG A 185 4.63 13.29 -15.49
N GLY A 186 5.54 12.60 -16.16
CA GLY A 186 6.93 12.52 -15.72
C GLY A 186 7.05 11.88 -14.34
N ASN A 187 7.58 12.63 -13.36
CA ASN A 187 7.71 12.24 -11.96
C ASN A 187 6.48 12.58 -11.09
N ARG A 188 5.38 13.04 -11.69
CA ARG A 188 4.16 13.43 -10.98
C ARG A 188 3.02 12.45 -11.22
N LEU A 189 2.30 12.11 -10.15
CA LEU A 189 1.16 11.21 -10.16
C LEU A 189 -0.08 11.95 -9.66
N ARG A 190 -1.12 12.02 -10.50
CA ARG A 190 -2.44 12.47 -10.08
C ARG A 190 -3.22 11.27 -9.58
N VAL A 191 -3.70 11.35 -8.34
CA VAL A 191 -4.37 10.26 -7.64
C VAL A 191 -5.67 10.74 -7.02
N GLN A 192 -6.58 9.80 -6.70
CA GLN A 192 -7.80 10.08 -5.96
C GLN A 192 -7.90 9.17 -4.72
N GLY A 193 -8.40 9.74 -3.62
CA GLY A 193 -8.61 9.01 -2.37
C GLY A 193 -7.38 8.96 -1.46
N LEU A 194 -6.46 9.91 -1.57
CA LEU A 194 -5.33 10.02 -0.65
C LEU A 194 -5.70 10.89 0.56
N ASP A 195 -5.62 10.32 1.76
CA ASP A 195 -5.91 10.98 3.04
C ASP A 195 -4.69 11.73 3.63
N ALA A 196 -3.86 12.30 2.78
CA ALA A 196 -2.65 13.05 3.15
C ALA A 196 -2.81 14.55 2.86
N TYR A 197 -2.07 15.38 3.59
CA TYR A 197 -2.07 16.83 3.37
C TYR A 197 -1.01 17.24 2.35
N GLU A 198 -1.17 18.42 1.77
CA GLU A 198 -0.08 19.09 1.06
C GLU A 198 1.18 19.21 1.94
N GLY A 199 2.33 18.87 1.35
CA GLY A 199 3.64 18.77 2.00
C GLY A 199 3.90 17.45 2.71
N THR A 200 2.94 16.52 2.77
CA THR A 200 3.12 15.24 3.44
C THR A 200 4.17 14.37 2.71
N PRO A 201 5.17 13.80 3.42
CA PRO A 201 6.21 12.97 2.82
C PRO A 201 5.69 11.61 2.35
N ILE A 202 6.11 11.21 1.15
CA ILE A 202 5.87 9.87 0.59
C ILE A 202 7.10 9.00 0.82
N LEU A 203 6.88 7.79 1.35
CA LEU A 203 7.93 6.83 1.67
C LEU A 203 8.12 5.78 0.58
N ASP A 204 7.02 5.28 0.01
CA ASP A 204 7.06 4.20 -0.98
C ASP A 204 5.77 4.15 -1.80
N LEU A 205 5.86 3.56 -2.99
CA LEU A 205 4.74 3.29 -3.89
C LEU A 205 4.77 1.83 -4.33
N LYS A 206 3.62 1.17 -4.35
CA LYS A 206 3.50 -0.20 -4.88
C LYS A 206 2.25 -0.33 -5.74
N PRO A 207 2.24 -1.16 -6.79
CA PRO A 207 1.01 -1.46 -7.50
C PRO A 207 0.01 -2.14 -6.54
N TYR A 208 -1.28 -1.81 -6.66
CA TYR A 208 -2.33 -2.57 -6.00
C TYR A 208 -2.61 -3.84 -6.81
N LEU A 209 -2.35 -4.99 -6.22
CA LEU A 209 -2.47 -6.29 -6.87
C LEU A 209 -3.80 -6.93 -6.48
N ARG A 210 -4.80 -6.87 -7.36
CA ARG A 210 -6.13 -7.47 -7.09
C ARG A 210 -6.08 -8.90 -6.55
N ARG A 211 -5.15 -9.73 -7.04
CA ARG A 211 -5.00 -11.13 -6.59
C ARG A 211 -4.28 -11.27 -5.25
N GLY A 212 -3.40 -10.33 -4.90
CA GLY A 212 -2.54 -10.40 -3.72
C GLY A 212 -3.06 -9.61 -2.52
N ASP A 213 -3.70 -8.46 -2.77
CA ASP A 213 -4.09 -7.51 -1.74
C ASP A 213 -5.57 -7.63 -1.35
N GLN A 214 -6.39 -8.26 -2.20
CA GLN A 214 -7.79 -8.52 -1.90
C GLN A 214 -7.91 -9.87 -1.17
N ILE A 215 -8.42 -9.83 0.06
CA ILE A 215 -8.70 -11.02 0.89
C ILE A 215 -10.20 -11.02 1.19
N PRO A 216 -11.04 -11.65 0.33
CA PRO A 216 -12.50 -11.62 0.49
C PRO A 216 -13.03 -12.19 1.81
N GLU A 217 -12.31 -13.12 2.41
CA GLU A 217 -12.65 -13.78 3.67
C GLU A 217 -12.21 -13.01 4.94
N ALA A 218 -11.57 -11.85 4.79
CA ALA A 218 -11.13 -11.05 5.92
C ALA A 218 -12.33 -10.59 6.77
N THR A 219 -12.25 -10.80 8.08
CA THR A 219 -13.28 -10.37 9.05
C THR A 219 -12.84 -9.12 9.81
N THR A 220 -13.80 -8.33 10.28
CA THR A 220 -13.60 -7.12 11.07
C THR A 220 -14.06 -7.31 12.52
N ALA A 221 -13.55 -6.48 13.43
CA ALA A 221 -13.99 -6.50 14.82
C ALA A 221 -15.38 -5.85 14.95
N PRO A 222 -16.29 -6.36 15.83
CA PRO A 222 -17.66 -5.82 15.95
C PRO A 222 -17.73 -4.32 16.30
N TRP A 223 -16.74 -3.79 17.02
CA TRP A 223 -16.70 -2.36 17.34
C TRP A 223 -16.44 -1.48 16.10
N LEU A 224 -15.76 -2.01 15.08
CA LEU A 224 -15.46 -1.30 13.84
C LEU A 224 -16.71 -1.19 12.96
N GLU A 225 -17.50 -2.27 12.88
CA GLU A 225 -18.81 -2.24 12.24
C GLU A 225 -19.73 -1.20 12.88
N LYS A 226 -19.73 -1.13 14.22
CA LYS A 226 -20.46 -0.09 14.95
C LYS A 226 -19.95 1.31 14.64
N LEU A 227 -18.63 1.48 14.48
CA LEU A 227 -18.05 2.77 14.08
C LEU A 227 -18.51 3.19 12.68
N TRP A 228 -18.49 2.28 11.70
CA TRP A 228 -18.99 2.58 10.35
C TRP A 228 -20.47 2.94 10.32
N GLN A 229 -21.30 2.24 11.08
CA GLN A 229 -22.71 2.60 11.24
C GLN A 229 -22.92 4.00 11.86
N LEU A 230 -22.01 4.46 12.72
CA LEU A 230 -22.05 5.83 13.25
C LEU A 230 -21.69 6.84 12.16
N HIS A 231 -20.66 6.57 11.35
CA HIS A 231 -20.29 7.43 10.22
C HIS A 231 -21.40 7.53 9.17
N ASP A 232 -22.04 6.42 8.82
CA ASP A 232 -23.13 6.40 7.84
C ASP A 232 -24.30 7.28 8.31
N LYS A 233 -24.68 7.16 9.59
CA LYS A 233 -25.71 8.02 10.20
C LYS A 233 -25.33 9.49 10.22
N GLU A 234 -24.07 9.82 10.48
CA GLU A 234 -23.58 11.21 10.48
C GLU A 234 -23.57 11.81 9.08
N ARG A 235 -23.25 11.01 8.05
CA ARG A 235 -23.32 11.42 6.65
C ARG A 235 -24.76 11.70 6.22
N GLU A 236 -25.70 10.81 6.55
CA GLU A 236 -27.13 11.00 6.26
C GLU A 236 -27.73 12.19 7.04
N GLY A 237 -27.38 12.35 8.32
CA GLY A 237 -27.86 13.45 9.16
C GLY A 237 -27.30 14.82 8.77
N GLY A 238 -26.11 14.87 8.16
CA GLY A 238 -25.47 16.10 7.68
C GLY A 238 -26.10 16.68 6.41
N GLU A 239 -26.84 15.89 5.64
CA GLU A 239 -27.55 16.35 4.43
C GLU A 239 -28.87 17.07 4.76
N GLY A 240 -29.40 16.93 5.98
CA GLY A 240 -30.69 17.48 6.40
C GLY A 240 -30.72 18.98 6.75
N CYS A 241 -29.57 19.68 6.81
CA CYS A 241 -29.50 21.10 7.15
C CYS A 241 -28.92 21.95 6.00
N ARG A 242 -29.49 21.81 4.81
CA ARG A 242 -29.33 22.76 3.70
C ARG A 242 -30.70 23.14 3.15
N THR A 243 -31.57 23.70 4.00
CA THR A 243 -32.75 24.40 3.48
C THR A 243 -32.28 25.72 2.86
N ASN A 244 -32.41 25.81 1.54
CA ASN A 244 -32.25 27.04 0.77
C ASN A 244 -33.12 28.16 1.37
N SER A 245 -32.50 29.08 2.09
CA SER A 245 -33.07 30.40 2.34
C SER A 245 -32.83 31.27 1.10
N ASN A 246 -33.60 31.01 0.05
CA ASN A 246 -33.80 31.96 -1.05
C ASN A 246 -35.07 31.59 -1.82
N SER A 247 -36.21 31.99 -1.27
CA SER A 247 -37.42 32.27 -2.04
C SER A 247 -38.09 33.51 -1.45
N SER A 248 -37.51 34.66 -1.78
CA SER A 248 -38.21 35.94 -1.69
C SER A 248 -39.28 35.98 -2.77
N SER A 249 -40.43 36.58 -2.42
CA SER A 249 -41.55 37.02 -3.28
C SER A 249 -42.54 35.97 -3.78
N ALA A 250 -43.67 35.88 -3.09
CA ALA A 250 -44.98 35.81 -3.72
C ALA A 250 -45.97 36.66 -2.90
N THR A 251 -46.52 37.65 -3.58
CA THR A 251 -47.43 38.74 -3.17
C THR A 251 -48.71 38.26 -2.49
N CYS A 252 -49.09 38.95 -1.41
CA CYS A 252 -50.49 39.07 -0.98
C CYS A 252 -51.25 39.99 -1.94
N THR A 253 -52.42 39.53 -2.39
CA THR A 253 -53.58 40.33 -2.80
C THR A 253 -54.80 39.76 -2.13
#